data_AF-A0A4Q7PNL5-F1
#
_entry.id   AF-A0A4Q7PNL5-F1
#
_cell.length_a   1.000
_cell.length_b   1.000
_cell.length_c   1.000
_cell.angle_alpha   90.00
_cell.angle_beta   90.00
_cell.angle_gamma   90.00
#
_symmetry.space_group_name_H-M   'P 1'
#
loop_
_entity.id
_entity.type
_entity.pdbx_description
1 polymer ?
#
loop_
_entity_poly.entity_id
_entity_poly.type
_entity_poly.pdbx_seq_one_letter_code
_entity_poly.pdbx_strand_id
1 'polypeptide(L)'
;MGGIQVEYTALGMCGTNCYLIYNNESREAVLVDPADQPERLEAWVRRRGVTLTAIWLTHGHFDHMLAADELRKAFGVKIYAMEAEKELLGNASMNLSAAWAEAAVLQADVWLKGREIFPVLGTEVEVLSSPGHTPGGCCYYFRQEGFLISGDTLFRESLGRTDFPGSSTRQIIESIRELLKLPESVTVYPGHGEETTIGYEKLHNPVALYRG
;
A
#
# COMPACT_ATOMS: atom_id res chain seq x y z
N MET A 1 10.00 -19.13 -14.60
CA MET A 1 9.43 -17.82 -14.26
C MET A 1 9.91 -17.52 -12.87
N GLY A 2 10.82 -16.55 -12.74
CA GLY A 2 11.45 -16.21 -11.48
C GLY A 2 10.40 -15.75 -10.49
N GLY A 3 10.15 -16.55 -9.47
CA GLY A 3 9.06 -16.31 -8.52
C GLY A 3 9.23 -14.95 -7.84
N ILE A 4 8.17 -14.12 -7.90
CA ILE A 4 8.06 -12.92 -7.09
C ILE A 4 8.03 -13.35 -5.61
N GLN A 5 8.70 -12.59 -4.76
CA GLN A 5 8.69 -12.76 -3.31
C GLN A 5 8.09 -11.53 -2.66
N VAL A 6 7.28 -11.76 -1.63
CA VAL A 6 6.70 -10.71 -0.79
C VAL A 6 7.21 -10.96 0.62
N GLU A 7 7.96 -9.99 1.15
CA GLU A 7 8.36 -9.97 2.56
C GLU A 7 7.85 -8.68 3.19
N TYR A 8 7.66 -8.67 4.51
CA TYR A 8 7.26 -7.47 5.22
C TYR A 8 7.91 -7.35 6.59
N THR A 9 7.92 -6.13 7.10
CA THR A 9 8.23 -5.83 8.50
C THR A 9 7.19 -4.84 9.02
N ALA A 10 6.62 -5.13 10.19
CA ALA A 10 5.79 -4.17 10.90
C ALA A 10 6.68 -3.07 11.51
N LEU A 11 6.25 -1.80 11.37
CA LEU A 11 7.03 -0.63 11.75
C LEU A 11 6.18 0.42 12.46
N GLY A 12 6.86 1.30 13.20
CA GLY A 12 6.25 2.43 13.88
C GLY A 12 5.27 2.04 15.00
N MET A 13 4.59 3.04 15.54
CA MET A 13 3.62 2.86 16.62
C MET A 13 2.30 2.22 16.18
N CYS A 14 1.98 2.31 14.87
CA CYS A 14 0.77 1.72 14.30
C CYS A 14 0.97 0.27 13.83
N GLY A 15 2.21 -0.26 13.88
CA GLY A 15 2.53 -1.60 13.40
C GLY A 15 2.26 -1.76 11.91
N THR A 16 2.54 -0.72 11.12
CA THR A 16 2.30 -0.70 9.67
C THR A 16 3.21 -1.69 8.96
N ASN A 17 2.62 -2.52 8.11
CA ASN A 17 3.31 -3.48 7.27
C ASN A 17 3.96 -2.79 6.07
N CYS A 18 5.26 -2.57 6.14
CA CYS A 18 6.04 -2.17 4.98
C CYS A 18 6.47 -3.42 4.19
N TYR A 19 6.15 -3.47 2.90
CA TYR A 19 6.40 -4.61 2.04
C TYR A 19 7.62 -4.40 1.13
N LEU A 20 8.49 -5.42 1.06
CA LEU A 20 9.53 -5.52 0.04
C LEU A 20 9.14 -6.63 -0.93
N ILE A 21 8.80 -6.22 -2.15
CA ILE A 21 8.38 -7.12 -3.22
C ILE A 21 9.52 -7.18 -4.24
N TYR A 22 10.01 -8.38 -4.57
CA TYR A 22 11.15 -8.51 -5.47
C TYR A 22 11.10 -9.75 -6.34
N ASN A 23 11.73 -9.67 -7.51
CA ASN A 23 11.90 -10.80 -8.41
C ASN A 23 13.17 -11.58 -8.03
N ASN A 24 13.06 -12.91 -7.87
CA ASN A 24 14.19 -13.75 -7.50
C ASN A 24 15.30 -13.83 -8.57
N GLU A 25 14.94 -13.74 -9.85
CA GLU A 25 15.88 -13.81 -10.99
C GLU A 25 16.55 -12.45 -11.25
N SER A 26 15.76 -11.38 -11.49
CA SER A 26 16.33 -10.06 -11.81
C SER A 26 16.89 -9.31 -10.61
N ARG A 27 16.48 -9.70 -9.39
CA ARG A 27 16.79 -9.00 -8.12
C ARG A 27 16.26 -7.57 -8.05
N GLU A 28 15.45 -7.14 -9.00
CA GLU A 28 14.73 -5.87 -8.89
C GLU A 28 13.67 -5.95 -7.79
N ALA A 29 13.43 -4.82 -7.12
CA ALA A 29 12.49 -4.74 -6.01
C ALA A 29 11.74 -3.42 -5.98
N VAL A 30 10.54 -3.46 -5.40
CA VAL A 30 9.77 -2.28 -4.99
C VAL A 30 9.51 -2.35 -3.49
N LEU A 31 9.51 -1.19 -2.85
CA LEU A 31 9.19 -1.04 -1.44
C LEU A 31 7.84 -0.33 -1.33
N VAL A 32 6.89 -0.94 -0.63
CA VAL A 32 5.53 -0.39 -0.48
C VAL A 32 5.32 0.06 0.96
N ASP A 33 4.77 1.27 1.11
CA ASP A 33 4.46 1.92 2.39
C ASP A 33 5.62 1.92 3.38
N PRO A 34 6.78 2.54 3.04
CA PRO A 34 7.87 2.73 3.97
C PRO A 34 7.47 3.70 5.09
N ALA A 35 6.87 3.11 6.11
CA ALA A 35 6.38 3.70 7.33
C ALA A 35 7.46 4.51 8.08
N ASP A 36 8.28 3.84 8.87
CA ASP A 36 9.18 4.44 9.87
C ASP A 36 10.56 3.74 9.83
N GLN A 37 11.53 4.21 10.62
CA GLN A 37 12.87 3.63 10.75
C GLN A 37 13.62 3.49 9.40
N PRO A 38 13.85 4.60 8.67
CA PRO A 38 14.48 4.61 7.35
C PRO A 38 15.84 3.89 7.31
N GLU A 39 16.69 4.07 8.32
CA GLU A 39 17.99 3.38 8.40
C GLU A 39 17.83 1.85 8.49
N ARG A 40 16.82 1.36 9.22
CA ARG A 40 16.52 -0.07 9.33
C ARG A 40 16.01 -0.62 8.00
N LEU A 41 15.15 0.12 7.32
CA LEU A 41 14.62 -0.22 6.00
C LEU A 41 15.73 -0.24 4.95
N GLU A 42 16.60 0.76 4.93
CA GLU A 42 17.77 0.80 4.04
C GLU A 42 18.66 -0.42 4.27
N ALA A 43 19.00 -0.71 5.53
CA ALA A 43 19.82 -1.86 5.86
C ALA A 43 19.13 -3.19 5.50
N TRP A 44 17.80 -3.29 5.60
CA TRP A 44 17.04 -4.47 5.19
C TRP A 44 17.11 -4.69 3.67
N VAL A 45 16.85 -3.66 2.87
CA VAL A 45 16.96 -3.72 1.40
C VAL A 45 18.39 -4.10 0.98
N ARG A 46 19.41 -3.46 1.56
CA ARG A 46 20.82 -3.76 1.26
C ARG A 46 21.21 -5.18 1.64
N ARG A 47 20.82 -5.67 2.83
CA ARG A 47 21.09 -7.06 3.27
C ARG A 47 20.40 -8.08 2.38
N ARG A 48 19.20 -7.78 1.88
CA ARG A 48 18.49 -8.64 0.95
C ARG A 48 19.21 -8.77 -0.39
N GLY A 49 20.08 -7.83 -0.75
CA GLY A 49 20.85 -7.89 -2.00
C GLY A 49 19.92 -7.76 -3.22
N VAL A 50 18.98 -6.81 -3.15
CA VAL A 50 18.06 -6.45 -4.24
C VAL A 50 18.32 -5.02 -4.68
N THR A 51 17.96 -4.73 -5.93
CA THR A 51 18.02 -3.39 -6.51
C THR A 51 16.64 -2.76 -6.38
N LEU A 52 16.51 -1.79 -5.47
CA LEU A 52 15.28 -1.02 -5.35
C LEU A 52 15.07 -0.15 -6.60
N THR A 53 13.93 -0.27 -7.26
CA THR A 53 13.59 0.47 -8.48
C THR A 53 12.54 1.55 -8.25
N ALA A 54 11.68 1.37 -7.25
CA ALA A 54 10.64 2.33 -6.89
C ALA A 54 10.20 2.18 -5.43
N ILE A 55 9.65 3.26 -4.89
CA ILE A 55 8.85 3.27 -3.67
C ILE A 55 7.40 3.52 -4.07
N TRP A 56 6.48 2.74 -3.53
CA TRP A 56 5.04 2.88 -3.79
C TRP A 56 4.32 3.21 -2.49
N LEU A 57 3.37 4.14 -2.56
CA LEU A 57 2.45 4.43 -1.47
C LEU A 57 1.06 3.93 -1.87
N THR A 58 0.40 3.23 -0.95
CA THR A 58 -1.03 2.86 -1.09
C THR A 58 -1.91 4.05 -0.78
N HIS A 59 -1.51 4.89 0.17
CA HIS A 59 -2.12 6.16 0.55
C HIS A 59 -1.13 7.02 1.35
N GLY A 60 -1.51 8.23 1.70
CA GLY A 60 -0.60 9.23 2.25
C GLY A 60 -0.63 9.46 3.75
N HIS A 61 -1.26 8.61 4.57
CA HIS A 61 -1.16 8.77 6.02
C HIS A 61 0.27 8.59 6.52
N PHE A 62 0.59 9.28 7.62
CA PHE A 62 1.94 9.39 8.15
C PHE A 62 2.62 8.03 8.33
N ASP A 63 1.92 7.07 8.90
CA ASP A 63 2.47 5.76 9.23
C ASP A 63 2.72 4.87 8.00
N HIS A 64 2.42 5.32 6.79
CA HIS A 64 2.78 4.65 5.53
C HIS A 64 3.91 5.34 4.76
N MET A 65 4.25 6.59 5.10
CA MET A 65 5.05 7.45 4.22
C MET A 65 6.26 8.14 4.85
N LEU A 66 6.38 8.16 6.19
CA LEU A 66 7.40 8.98 6.87
C LEU A 66 8.85 8.63 6.48
N ALA A 67 9.16 7.36 6.19
CA ALA A 67 10.51 6.96 5.76
C ALA A 67 10.75 7.08 4.25
N ALA A 68 9.72 7.36 3.45
CA ALA A 68 9.79 7.32 1.98
C ALA A 68 10.83 8.30 1.41
N ASP A 69 10.88 9.53 1.92
CA ASP A 69 11.72 10.60 1.37
C ASP A 69 13.21 10.37 1.61
N GLU A 70 13.56 9.81 2.77
CA GLU A 70 14.94 9.43 3.08
C GLU A 70 15.40 8.25 2.22
N LEU A 71 14.55 7.23 2.07
CA LEU A 71 14.85 6.06 1.23
C LEU A 71 14.93 6.44 -0.25
N ARG A 72 14.06 7.35 -0.72
CA ARG A 72 14.14 7.93 -2.06
C ARG A 72 15.52 8.52 -2.34
N LYS A 73 16.05 9.31 -1.40
CA LYS A 73 17.39 9.91 -1.50
C LYS A 73 18.50 8.86 -1.43
N ALA A 74 18.39 7.90 -0.50
CA ALA A 74 19.41 6.87 -0.28
C ALA A 74 19.58 5.92 -1.48
N PHE A 75 18.49 5.60 -2.17
CA PHE A 75 18.49 4.67 -3.31
C PHE A 75 18.40 5.35 -4.69
N GLY A 76 18.11 6.66 -4.74
CA GLY A 76 17.96 7.40 -6.00
C GLY A 76 16.77 6.93 -6.85
N VAL A 77 15.70 6.48 -6.18
CA VAL A 77 14.48 5.96 -6.83
C VAL A 77 13.37 7.00 -6.86
N LYS A 78 12.22 6.66 -7.45
CA LYS A 78 11.03 7.53 -7.48
C LYS A 78 9.95 7.02 -6.53
N ILE A 79 9.19 7.94 -5.95
CA ILE A 79 7.98 7.64 -5.19
C ILE A 79 6.76 7.72 -6.12
N TYR A 80 5.92 6.69 -6.07
CA TYR A 80 4.66 6.60 -6.78
C TYR A 80 3.51 6.71 -5.77
N ALA A 81 2.53 7.54 -6.09
CA ALA A 81 1.29 7.67 -5.33
C ALA A 81 0.14 8.03 -6.26
N MET A 82 -1.10 7.86 -5.80
CA MET A 82 -2.28 8.30 -6.54
C MET A 82 -2.37 9.83 -6.59
N GLU A 83 -2.77 10.38 -7.74
CA GLU A 83 -2.95 11.83 -7.93
C GLU A 83 -3.93 12.42 -6.92
N ALA A 84 -4.95 11.65 -6.53
CA ALA A 84 -5.94 12.03 -5.52
C ALA A 84 -5.37 12.13 -4.10
N GLU A 85 -4.13 11.68 -3.84
CA GLU A 85 -3.44 11.81 -2.55
C GLU A 85 -2.60 13.10 -2.45
N LYS A 86 -2.50 13.92 -3.52
CA LYS A 86 -1.67 15.13 -3.53
C LYS A 86 -1.94 16.08 -2.35
N GLU A 87 -3.21 16.35 -2.09
CA GLU A 87 -3.60 17.26 -1.00
C GLU A 87 -3.30 16.64 0.36
N LEU A 88 -3.61 15.36 0.54
CA LEU A 88 -3.39 14.64 1.80
C LEU A 88 -1.89 14.56 2.12
N LEU A 89 -1.06 14.11 1.17
CA LEU A 89 0.40 14.03 1.31
C LEU A 89 1.04 15.39 1.59
N GLY A 90 0.52 16.45 0.96
CA GLY A 90 1.00 17.82 1.10
C GLY A 90 0.54 18.55 2.37
N ASN A 91 -0.27 17.92 3.23
CA ASN A 91 -0.88 18.58 4.39
C ASN A 91 -0.74 17.73 5.65
N ALA A 92 0.13 18.18 6.57
CA ALA A 92 0.43 17.49 7.82
C ALA A 92 -0.79 17.23 8.73
N SER A 93 -1.85 18.03 8.61
CA SER A 93 -3.10 17.80 9.34
C SER A 93 -3.97 16.73 8.68
N MET A 94 -3.94 16.61 7.35
CA MET A 94 -4.74 15.62 6.61
C MET A 94 -4.06 14.26 6.58
N ASN A 95 -2.74 14.22 6.37
CA ASN A 95 -1.96 12.99 6.50
C ASN A 95 -1.75 12.54 7.96
N LEU A 96 -2.32 13.27 8.92
CA LEU A 96 -2.34 12.94 10.33
C LEU A 96 -0.99 13.09 11.07
N SER A 97 0.12 13.37 10.38
CA SER A 97 1.44 13.51 11.02
C SER A 97 1.48 14.57 12.11
N ALA A 98 0.82 15.73 11.94
CA ALA A 98 0.81 16.80 12.95
C ALA A 98 0.15 16.42 14.29
N ALA A 99 -0.65 15.35 14.32
CA ALA A 99 -1.34 14.87 15.51
C ALA A 99 -0.63 13.68 16.18
N TRP A 100 0.09 12.85 15.43
CA TRP A 100 0.65 11.58 15.93
C TRP A 100 2.17 11.41 15.72
N ALA A 101 2.82 12.31 14.99
CA ALA A 101 4.25 12.27 14.69
C ALA A 101 4.86 13.69 14.59
N GLU A 102 6.11 13.79 14.12
CA GLU A 102 6.62 15.07 13.65
C GLU A 102 5.88 15.46 12.35
N ALA A 103 5.40 16.69 12.28
CA ALA A 103 4.63 17.17 11.14
C ALA A 103 5.46 17.05 9.85
N ALA A 104 4.94 16.28 8.90
CA ALA A 104 5.63 15.95 7.66
C ALA A 104 4.69 16.13 6.46
N VAL A 105 5.30 16.41 5.31
CA VAL A 105 4.63 16.45 4.01
C VAL A 105 5.50 15.73 3.00
N LEU A 106 4.88 15.18 1.96
CA LEU A 106 5.58 14.44 0.92
C LEU A 106 5.05 14.84 -0.45
N GLN A 107 5.96 14.89 -1.43
CA GLN A 107 5.64 15.09 -2.84
C GLN A 107 6.15 13.87 -3.63
N ALA A 108 5.22 13.09 -4.17
CA ALA A 108 5.56 11.97 -5.04
C ALA A 108 6.07 12.46 -6.41
N ASP A 109 6.88 11.62 -7.03
CA ASP A 109 7.51 11.87 -8.34
C ASP A 109 6.61 11.43 -9.49
N VAL A 110 5.80 10.39 -9.26
CA VAL A 110 4.88 9.82 -10.24
C VAL A 110 3.47 9.74 -9.66
N TRP A 111 2.52 10.32 -10.39
CA TRP A 111 1.11 10.37 -10.00
C TRP A 111 0.26 9.42 -10.85
N LEU A 112 -0.35 8.45 -10.18
CA LEU A 112 -1.23 7.43 -10.76
C LEU A 112 -2.70 7.88 -10.74
N LYS A 113 -3.52 7.34 -11.64
CA LYS A 113 -4.95 7.66 -11.82
C LYS A 113 -5.88 6.51 -11.45
N GLY A 114 -5.34 5.34 -11.11
CA GLY A 114 -6.06 4.25 -10.46
C GLY A 114 -6.68 3.22 -11.39
N ARG A 115 -6.13 3.07 -12.60
CA ARG A 115 -6.46 2.00 -13.58
C ARG A 115 -5.26 1.61 -14.45
N GLU A 116 -4.08 2.12 -14.14
CA GLU A 116 -2.87 1.81 -14.88
C GLU A 116 -2.51 0.35 -14.71
N ILE A 117 -2.10 -0.27 -15.82
CA ILE A 117 -1.41 -1.55 -15.83
C ILE A 117 -0.02 -1.26 -16.37
N PHE A 118 1.01 -1.64 -15.61
CA PHE A 118 2.39 -1.41 -16.04
C PHE A 118 3.31 -2.56 -15.63
N PRO A 119 4.38 -2.79 -16.43
CA PRO A 119 5.34 -3.84 -16.13
C PRO A 119 6.23 -3.44 -14.93
N VAL A 120 6.37 -4.34 -13.97
CA VAL A 120 7.24 -4.20 -12.80
C VAL A 120 7.76 -5.58 -12.44
N LEU A 121 9.05 -5.71 -12.10
CA LEU A 121 9.63 -6.97 -11.62
C LEU A 121 9.45 -8.14 -12.60
N GLY A 122 9.30 -7.87 -13.91
CA GLY A 122 9.03 -8.89 -14.92
C GLY A 122 7.58 -9.41 -14.98
N THR A 123 6.64 -8.79 -14.26
CA THR A 123 5.20 -9.10 -14.28
C THR A 123 4.37 -7.84 -14.49
N GLU A 124 3.05 -7.98 -14.67
CA GLU A 124 2.13 -6.86 -14.79
C GLU A 124 1.50 -6.55 -13.43
N VAL A 125 1.50 -5.27 -13.06
CA VAL A 125 0.82 -4.76 -11.87
C VAL A 125 -0.31 -3.84 -12.32
N GLU A 126 -1.51 -4.09 -11.81
CA GLU A 126 -2.68 -3.26 -11.99
C GLU A 126 -2.91 -2.41 -10.73
N VAL A 127 -3.07 -1.10 -10.90
CA VAL A 127 -3.42 -0.19 -9.81
C VAL A 127 -4.94 -0.10 -9.73
N LEU A 128 -5.49 -0.53 -8.60
CA LEU A 128 -6.92 -0.47 -8.33
C LEU A 128 -7.20 0.71 -7.41
N SER A 129 -7.86 1.74 -7.92
CA SER A 129 -8.37 2.82 -7.05
C SER A 129 -9.33 2.27 -6.00
N SER A 130 -9.10 2.61 -4.74
CA SER A 130 -9.88 2.13 -3.60
C SER A 130 -10.14 3.25 -2.57
N PRO A 131 -10.79 4.35 -3.00
CA PRO A 131 -11.07 5.46 -2.11
C PRO A 131 -11.98 5.03 -0.96
N GLY A 132 -11.85 5.72 0.18
CA GLY A 132 -12.70 5.50 1.33
C GLY A 132 -11.96 5.68 2.64
N HIS A 133 -10.85 4.98 2.85
CA HIS A 133 -9.96 5.28 3.99
C HIS A 133 -9.30 6.66 3.81
N THR A 134 -8.80 6.90 2.61
CA THR A 134 -8.38 8.22 2.11
C THR A 134 -9.06 8.53 0.78
N PRO A 135 -9.05 9.79 0.32
CA PRO A 135 -9.64 10.17 -0.97
C PRO A 135 -9.01 9.47 -2.18
N GLY A 136 -7.72 9.12 -2.11
CA GLY A 136 -6.94 8.56 -3.20
C GLY A 136 -6.28 7.22 -2.88
N GLY A 137 -6.75 6.49 -1.87
CA GLY A 137 -6.23 5.17 -1.54
C GLY A 137 -6.28 4.23 -2.76
N CYS A 138 -5.29 3.35 -2.88
CA CYS A 138 -5.24 2.34 -3.93
C CYS A 138 -4.68 1.01 -3.44
N CYS A 139 -4.96 -0.04 -4.19
CA CYS A 139 -4.36 -1.35 -4.06
C CYS A 139 -3.45 -1.67 -5.27
N TYR A 140 -2.36 -2.40 -5.05
CA TYR A 140 -1.48 -2.89 -6.11
C TYR A 140 -1.74 -4.37 -6.35
N TYR A 141 -2.30 -4.72 -7.52
CA TYR A 141 -2.72 -6.07 -7.86
C TYR A 141 -1.74 -6.76 -8.80
N PHE A 142 -1.07 -7.79 -8.30
CA PHE A 142 -0.17 -8.66 -9.06
C PHE A 142 -0.97 -9.85 -9.58
N ARG A 143 -1.76 -9.61 -10.65
CA ARG A 143 -2.74 -10.57 -11.15
C ARG A 143 -2.17 -11.94 -11.49
N GLN A 144 -0.99 -11.98 -12.11
CA GLN A 144 -0.34 -13.23 -12.51
C GLN A 144 0.25 -13.99 -11.32
N GLU A 145 0.69 -13.26 -10.29
CA GLU A 145 1.25 -13.83 -9.05
C GLU A 145 0.17 -14.19 -8.02
N GLY A 146 -1.06 -13.72 -8.21
CA GLY A 146 -2.20 -14.07 -7.36
C GLY A 146 -2.22 -13.35 -6.01
N PHE A 147 -1.71 -12.12 -5.92
CA PHE A 147 -1.77 -11.34 -4.68
C PHE A 147 -2.08 -9.86 -4.89
N LEU A 148 -2.53 -9.21 -3.81
CA LEU A 148 -2.92 -7.81 -3.72
C LEU A 148 -2.27 -7.16 -2.50
N ILE A 149 -1.62 -6.00 -2.65
CA ILE A 149 -1.30 -5.11 -1.53
C ILE A 149 -2.48 -4.15 -1.35
N SER A 150 -3.21 -4.23 -0.24
CA SER A 150 -4.46 -3.49 -0.05
C SER A 150 -4.33 -2.18 0.73
N GLY A 151 -3.17 -1.93 1.33
CA GLY A 151 -2.99 -0.84 2.29
C GLY A 151 -4.11 -0.87 3.32
N ASP A 152 -4.70 0.29 3.56
CA ASP A 152 -5.77 0.45 4.56
C ASP A 152 -7.17 0.34 3.98
N THR A 153 -7.31 -0.31 2.81
CA THR A 153 -8.64 -0.55 2.24
C THR A 153 -9.30 -1.78 2.88
N LEU A 154 -8.64 -2.94 2.78
CA LEU A 154 -9.17 -4.24 3.17
C LEU A 154 -8.20 -4.92 4.13
N PHE A 155 -8.70 -5.28 5.30
CA PHE A 155 -7.99 -6.03 6.34
C PHE A 155 -8.65 -7.39 6.55
N ARG A 156 -7.97 -8.29 7.27
CA ARG A 156 -8.56 -9.55 7.71
C ARG A 156 -9.79 -9.28 8.59
N GLU A 157 -10.97 -9.70 8.13
CA GLU A 157 -12.27 -9.54 8.81
C GLU A 157 -12.66 -8.07 9.12
N SER A 158 -12.03 -7.12 8.42
CA SER A 158 -12.06 -5.71 8.81
C SER A 158 -11.82 -4.80 7.60
N LEU A 159 -11.88 -3.49 7.82
CA LEU A 159 -11.67 -2.44 6.84
C LEU A 159 -10.99 -1.23 7.46
N GLY A 160 -10.40 -0.39 6.63
CA GLY A 160 -9.85 0.89 7.05
C GLY A 160 -10.86 1.77 7.78
N ARG A 161 -10.32 2.59 8.69
CA ARG A 161 -11.10 3.62 9.38
C ARG A 161 -11.63 4.66 8.39
N THR A 162 -12.79 5.24 8.71
CA THR A 162 -13.45 6.24 7.86
C THR A 162 -13.96 7.45 8.64
N ASP A 163 -13.21 7.79 9.70
CA ASP A 163 -13.44 8.95 10.57
C ASP A 163 -12.35 10.03 10.46
N PHE A 164 -11.50 9.93 9.43
CA PHE A 164 -10.42 10.87 9.13
C PHE A 164 -10.82 11.93 8.08
N PRO A 165 -10.10 13.07 8.00
CA PRO A 165 -10.35 14.08 6.97
C PRO A 165 -10.33 13.48 5.55
N GLY A 166 -11.40 13.70 4.79
CA GLY A 166 -11.53 13.19 3.42
C GLY A 166 -11.92 11.71 3.28
N SER A 167 -12.00 10.97 4.39
CA SER A 167 -12.46 9.58 4.38
C SER A 167 -13.98 9.47 4.17
N SER A 168 -14.45 8.27 3.78
CA SER A 168 -15.84 8.00 3.42
C SER A 168 -16.20 6.52 3.58
N THR A 169 -17.10 6.23 4.53
CA THR A 169 -17.62 4.88 4.78
C THR A 169 -18.33 4.30 3.56
N ARG A 170 -19.05 5.13 2.81
CA ARG A 170 -19.72 4.67 1.58
C ARG A 170 -18.70 4.22 0.54
N GLN A 171 -17.66 5.02 0.31
CA GLN A 171 -16.67 4.70 -0.71
C GLN A 171 -15.82 3.48 -0.33
N ILE A 172 -15.43 3.33 0.94
CA ILE A 172 -14.64 2.14 1.33
C ILE A 172 -15.45 0.85 1.15
N ILE A 173 -16.76 0.88 1.44
CA ILE A 173 -17.67 -0.25 1.21
C ILE A 173 -17.75 -0.58 -0.28
N GLU A 174 -17.87 0.44 -1.15
CA GLU A 174 -17.87 0.26 -2.61
C GLU A 174 -16.53 -0.31 -3.11
N SER A 175 -15.42 0.23 -2.64
CA SER A 175 -14.06 -0.24 -2.97
C SER A 175 -13.86 -1.70 -2.58
N ILE A 176 -14.21 -2.08 -1.33
CA ILE A 176 -14.11 -3.46 -0.87
C ILE A 176 -15.03 -4.38 -1.69
N ARG A 177 -16.25 -3.96 -2.03
CA ARG A 177 -17.15 -4.75 -2.88
C ARG A 177 -16.56 -5.01 -4.28
N GLU A 178 -15.82 -4.07 -4.85
CA GLU A 178 -15.09 -4.30 -6.10
C GLU A 178 -13.92 -5.28 -5.89
N LEU A 179 -13.14 -5.14 -4.81
CA LEU A 179 -12.06 -6.08 -4.48
C LEU A 179 -12.58 -7.51 -4.26
N LEU A 180 -13.74 -7.67 -3.61
CA LEU A 180 -14.36 -8.98 -3.41
C LEU A 180 -14.82 -9.66 -4.71
N LYS A 181 -14.78 -8.99 -5.88
CA LYS A 181 -15.02 -9.64 -7.17
C LYS A 181 -13.78 -10.34 -7.73
N LEU A 182 -12.61 -10.11 -7.16
CA LEU A 182 -11.37 -10.79 -7.55
C LEU A 182 -11.45 -12.31 -7.28
N PRO A 183 -10.56 -13.11 -7.90
CA PRO A 183 -10.51 -14.55 -7.64
C PRO A 183 -10.29 -14.86 -6.16
N GLU A 184 -10.96 -15.88 -5.65
CA GLU A 184 -10.95 -16.22 -4.22
C GLU A 184 -9.56 -16.65 -3.71
N SER A 185 -8.72 -17.15 -4.62
CA SER A 185 -7.34 -17.53 -4.35
C SER A 185 -6.39 -16.35 -4.19
N VAL A 186 -6.83 -15.10 -4.44
CA VAL A 186 -5.96 -13.92 -4.30
C VAL A 186 -5.64 -13.69 -2.82
N THR A 187 -4.35 -13.75 -2.49
CA THR A 187 -3.84 -13.35 -1.17
C THR A 187 -3.88 -11.83 -1.04
N VAL A 188 -4.31 -11.35 0.12
CA VAL A 188 -4.40 -9.92 0.44
C VAL A 188 -3.39 -9.60 1.54
N TYR A 189 -2.51 -8.66 1.24
CA TYR A 189 -1.47 -8.14 2.10
C TYR A 189 -1.88 -6.73 2.60
N PRO A 190 -2.40 -6.62 3.83
CA PRO A 190 -2.93 -5.36 4.35
C PRO A 190 -1.86 -4.41 4.89
N GLY A 191 -2.20 -3.13 4.97
CA GLY A 191 -1.37 -2.11 5.64
C GLY A 191 -1.11 -2.43 7.12
N HIS A 192 -2.00 -3.17 7.79
CA HIS A 192 -1.84 -3.58 9.18
C HIS A 192 -2.38 -5.00 9.42
N GLY A 193 -1.78 -5.67 10.40
CA GLY A 193 -2.24 -6.99 10.85
C GLY A 193 -1.83 -8.13 9.92
N GLU A 194 -2.58 -9.23 9.99
CA GLU A 194 -2.29 -10.47 9.27
C GLU A 194 -2.82 -10.46 7.83
N GLU A 195 -2.15 -11.20 6.94
CA GLU A 195 -2.65 -11.49 5.60
C GLU A 195 -3.98 -12.27 5.63
N THR A 196 -4.73 -12.16 4.54
CA THR A 196 -6.00 -12.89 4.32
C THR A 196 -6.13 -13.29 2.85
N THR A 197 -7.28 -13.80 2.43
CA THR A 197 -7.60 -14.04 1.02
C THR A 197 -8.95 -13.44 0.67
N ILE A 198 -9.14 -13.12 -0.62
CA ILE A 198 -10.44 -12.65 -1.12
C ILE A 198 -11.55 -13.67 -0.80
N GLY A 199 -11.27 -14.98 -0.92
CA GLY A 199 -12.22 -16.03 -0.56
C GLY A 199 -12.61 -16.02 0.93
N TYR A 200 -11.63 -15.81 1.82
CA TYR A 200 -11.90 -15.70 3.25
C TYR A 200 -12.74 -14.45 3.58
N GLU A 201 -12.38 -13.29 3.01
CA GLU A 201 -13.08 -12.03 3.24
C GLU A 201 -14.50 -12.02 2.68
N LYS A 202 -14.79 -12.74 1.59
CA LYS A 202 -16.18 -12.91 1.11
C LYS A 202 -17.10 -13.56 2.14
N LEU A 203 -16.56 -14.37 3.06
CA LEU A 203 -17.34 -15.10 4.05
C LEU A 203 -17.38 -14.39 5.40
N HIS A 204 -16.30 -13.69 5.77
CA HIS A 204 -16.10 -13.18 7.12
C HIS A 204 -16.05 -11.65 7.20
N ASN A 205 -15.78 -10.93 6.10
CA ASN A 205 -15.69 -9.48 6.15
C ASN A 205 -17.07 -8.86 6.40
N PRO A 206 -17.20 -7.87 7.31
CA PRO A 206 -18.49 -7.21 7.56
C PRO A 206 -19.11 -6.59 6.31
N VAL A 207 -18.29 -6.13 5.35
CA VAL A 207 -18.78 -5.57 4.08
C VAL A 207 -19.45 -6.63 3.20
N ALA A 208 -18.97 -7.88 3.23
CA ALA A 208 -19.56 -8.97 2.45
C ALA A 208 -20.97 -9.34 2.96
N LEU A 209 -21.22 -9.13 4.25
CA LEU A 209 -22.52 -9.37 4.89
C LEU A 209 -23.48 -8.17 4.76
N TYR A 210 -22.96 -7.00 4.38
CA TYR A 210 -23.71 -5.75 4.33
C TYR A 210 -24.65 -5.69 3.12
N ARG A 211 -25.98 -5.63 3.37
CA ARG A 211 -27.03 -5.67 2.32
C ARG A 211 -27.58 -4.31 1.89
N GLY A 212 -27.02 -3.21 2.38
CA GLY A 212 -27.54 -1.86 2.16
C GLY A 212 -28.35 -1.38 3.35
#